data_AF-A0A5P8GBA8-F1
#
_entry.id   AF-A0A5P8GBA8-F1
#
_cell.length_a   1.000
_cell.length_b   1.000
_cell.length_c   1.000
_cell.angle_alpha   90.00
_cell.angle_beta   90.00
_cell.angle_gamma   90.00
#
_symmetry.space_group_name_H-M   'P 1'
#
loop_
_entity.id
_entity.type
_entity.pdbx_description
1 polymer ?
#
loop_
_entity_poly.entity_id
_entity_poly.type
_entity_poly.pdbx_seq_one_letter_code
_entity_poly.pdbx_strand_id
1 'polypeptide(L)'
;MPTIKQLIRNTRQPIRNVTKSPALGGCPQRRGTCTRVYTITPKKPNSALRKVARVRLTSGFEITAYIPGIGHNSQEHSVVLVRGGRVKDLPGVRYHIVRGTLDAVGVKDRQQGRSKYGVKKPK
;
A
#
# COMPACT_ATOMS: atom_id res chain seq x y z
N MET A 1 34.63 23.20 5.91
CA MET A 1 33.49 24.02 6.41
C MET A 1 33.34 25.22 5.47
N PRO A 2 32.14 25.52 4.93
CA PRO A 2 32.00 26.62 3.98
C PRO A 2 32.17 27.99 4.65
N THR A 3 32.78 28.95 3.94
CA THR A 3 32.99 30.32 4.42
C THR A 3 31.72 31.17 4.29
N ILE A 4 31.60 32.26 5.06
CA ILE A 4 30.44 33.16 5.00
C ILE A 4 30.23 33.72 3.58
N LYS A 5 31.32 34.10 2.89
CA LYS A 5 31.26 34.58 1.48
C LYS A 5 30.78 33.50 0.50
N GLN A 6 30.95 32.21 0.82
CA GLN A 6 30.38 31.11 0.03
C GLN A 6 28.87 30.97 0.30
N LEU A 7 28.42 31.15 1.55
CA LEU A 7 27.00 31.11 1.90
C LEU A 7 26.20 32.31 1.38
N ILE A 8 26.83 33.48 1.29
CA ILE A 8 26.24 34.69 0.68
C ILE A 8 26.07 34.51 -0.83
N ARG A 9 27.07 33.90 -1.50
CA ARG A 9 26.99 33.62 -2.95
C ARG A 9 26.05 32.46 -3.26
N ASN A 10 26.12 31.39 -2.48
CA ASN A 10 25.35 30.17 -2.64
C ASN A 10 24.67 29.80 -1.33
N THR A 11 23.39 30.13 -1.21
CA THR A 11 22.58 29.79 -0.04
C THR A 11 22.45 28.27 0.09
N ARG A 12 22.42 27.76 1.34
CA ARG A 12 22.14 26.34 1.57
C ARG A 12 20.75 26.00 1.04
N GLN A 13 20.67 24.94 0.26
CA GLN A 13 19.39 24.45 -0.25
C GLN A 13 18.79 23.43 0.72
N PRO A 14 17.48 23.52 1.02
CA PRO A 14 16.82 22.51 1.83
C PRO A 14 16.79 21.17 1.10
N ILE A 15 17.02 20.09 1.85
CA ILE A 15 16.92 18.73 1.30
C ILE A 15 15.44 18.42 1.06
N ARG A 16 15.06 18.18 -0.20
CA ARG A 16 13.68 17.81 -0.56
C ARG A 16 13.46 16.33 -0.29
N ASN A 17 12.52 16.03 0.60
CA ASN A 17 12.10 14.65 0.89
C ASN A 17 10.95 14.23 -0.03
N VAL A 18 11.12 13.09 -0.71
CA VAL A 18 10.08 12.52 -1.58
C VAL A 18 9.21 11.54 -0.80
N THR A 19 7.90 11.58 -1.03
CA THR A 19 6.97 10.65 -0.40
C THR A 19 7.16 9.23 -0.92
N LYS A 20 7.06 8.24 -0.02
CA LYS A 20 7.17 6.81 -0.38
C LYS A 20 5.93 6.30 -1.14
N SER A 21 4.83 7.05 -1.10
CA SER A 21 3.51 6.69 -1.63
C SER A 21 2.93 7.80 -2.53
N PRO A 22 3.56 8.13 -3.67
CA PRO A 22 3.18 9.26 -4.50
C PRO A 22 1.78 9.14 -5.12
N ALA A 23 1.31 7.93 -5.43
CA ALA A 23 0.03 7.71 -6.12
C ALA A 23 -1.20 8.05 -5.28
N LEU A 24 -1.03 8.21 -3.95
CA LEU A 24 -2.11 8.67 -3.08
C LEU A 24 -2.37 10.18 -3.19
N GLY A 25 -1.42 10.95 -3.74
CA GLY A 25 -1.59 12.39 -3.95
C GLY A 25 -1.87 13.17 -2.66
N GLY A 26 -1.18 12.83 -1.57
CA GLY A 26 -1.36 13.47 -0.24
C GLY A 26 -2.53 12.92 0.59
N CYS A 27 -3.44 12.13 0.01
CA CYS A 27 -4.52 11.50 0.77
C CYS A 27 -4.02 10.32 1.62
N PRO A 28 -4.59 10.08 2.81
CA PRO A 28 -4.21 8.92 3.63
C PRO A 28 -4.65 7.60 3.00
N GLN A 29 -5.80 7.61 2.33
CA GLN A 29 -6.44 6.47 1.69
C GLN A 29 -7.06 6.91 0.37
N ARG A 30 -7.13 6.00 -0.61
CA ARG A 30 -7.77 6.29 -1.90
C ARG A 30 -8.53 5.07 -2.40
N ARG A 31 -9.72 5.32 -2.95
CA ARG A 31 -10.55 4.29 -3.58
C ARG A 31 -9.91 3.88 -4.92
N GLY A 32 -10.06 2.62 -5.28
CA GLY A 32 -9.70 2.13 -6.61
C GLY A 32 -10.43 0.84 -6.96
N THR A 33 -10.34 0.45 -8.23
CA THR A 33 -10.90 -0.79 -8.75
C THR A 33 -9.78 -1.77 -9.08
N CYS A 34 -9.94 -3.04 -8.70
CA CYS A 34 -8.98 -4.08 -9.05
C CYS A 34 -9.04 -4.37 -10.55
N THR A 35 -7.92 -4.22 -11.26
CA THR A 35 -7.80 -4.62 -12.67
C THR A 35 -7.43 -6.09 -12.80
N ARG A 36 -6.54 -6.59 -11.91
CA ARG A 36 -6.14 -7.99 -11.87
C ARG A 36 -5.77 -8.43 -10.48
N VAL A 37 -6.21 -9.61 -10.06
CA VAL A 37 -5.80 -10.25 -8.78
C VAL A 37 -4.91 -11.44 -9.08
N TYR A 38 -3.72 -11.49 -8.47
CA TYR A 38 -2.71 -12.51 -8.77
C TYR A 38 -1.72 -12.69 -7.62
N THR A 39 -0.79 -13.63 -7.76
CA THR A 39 0.26 -13.91 -6.77
C THR A 39 1.64 -13.51 -7.30
N ILE A 40 2.53 -13.09 -6.39
CA ILE A 40 3.92 -12.75 -6.68
C ILE A 40 4.83 -13.49 -5.69
N THR A 41 5.98 -13.98 -6.17
CA THR A 41 7.04 -14.53 -5.33
C THR A 41 7.91 -13.42 -4.74
N PRO A 42 8.25 -13.46 -3.44
CA PRO A 42 9.09 -12.45 -2.81
C PRO A 42 10.55 -12.53 -3.28
N LYS A 43 11.32 -11.47 -3.00
CA LYS A 43 12.77 -11.49 -3.18
C LYS A 43 13.42 -12.47 -2.18
N LYS A 44 14.52 -13.11 -2.59
CA LYS A 44 15.43 -13.85 -1.70
C LYS A 44 15.80 -12.97 -0.49
N PRO A 45 15.82 -13.46 0.77
CA PRO A 45 15.88 -14.85 1.23
C PRO A 45 14.53 -15.55 1.43
N ASN A 46 13.42 -14.82 1.25
CA ASN A 46 12.10 -15.34 1.58
C ASN A 46 11.51 -16.17 0.45
N SER A 47 10.64 -17.13 0.77
CA SER A 47 9.84 -17.90 -0.19
C SER A 47 8.39 -17.96 0.29
N ALA A 48 7.45 -17.59 -0.59
CA ALA A 48 6.00 -17.65 -0.35
C ALA A 48 5.25 -17.25 -1.64
N LEU A 49 3.94 -17.54 -1.69
CA LEU A 49 3.02 -16.93 -2.65
C LEU A 49 2.33 -15.73 -2.01
N ARG A 50 2.77 -14.51 -2.33
CA ARG A 50 2.17 -13.28 -1.81
C ARG A 50 1.01 -12.84 -2.69
N LYS A 51 -0.17 -12.65 -2.08
CA LYS A 51 -1.40 -12.25 -2.78
C LYS A 51 -1.42 -10.74 -2.99
N VAL A 52 -1.57 -10.31 -4.24
CA VAL A 52 -1.55 -8.89 -4.64
C VAL A 52 -2.65 -8.60 -5.65
N ALA A 53 -2.97 -7.31 -5.80
CA ALA A 53 -3.86 -6.83 -6.84
C ALA A 53 -3.22 -5.66 -7.59
N ARG A 54 -3.39 -5.62 -8.91
CA ARG A 54 -3.29 -4.37 -9.68
C ARG A 54 -4.58 -3.59 -9.46
N VAL A 55 -4.45 -2.32 -9.10
CA VAL A 55 -5.57 -1.44 -8.73
C VAL A 55 -5.43 -0.13 -9.50
N ARG A 56 -6.48 0.27 -10.20
CA ARG A 56 -6.62 1.60 -10.79
C ARG A 56 -7.28 2.51 -9.77
N LEU A 57 -6.53 3.50 -9.27
CA LEU A 57 -7.04 4.46 -8.31
C LEU A 57 -7.96 5.49 -8.98
N THR A 58 -8.80 6.15 -8.18
CA THR A 58 -9.59 7.29 -8.65
C THR A 58 -8.74 8.47 -9.12
N SER A 59 -7.47 8.54 -8.71
CA SER A 59 -6.49 9.51 -9.22
C SER A 59 -5.96 9.19 -10.63
N GLY A 60 -6.38 8.07 -11.24
CA GLY A 60 -5.92 7.63 -12.55
C GLY A 60 -4.65 6.78 -12.53
N PHE A 61 -3.90 6.78 -11.42
CA PHE A 61 -2.70 5.94 -11.27
C PHE A 61 -3.06 4.46 -11.15
N GLU A 62 -2.34 3.62 -11.90
CA GLU A 62 -2.37 2.18 -11.71
C GLU A 62 -1.22 1.72 -10.79
N ILE A 63 -1.57 1.03 -9.73
CA ILE A 63 -0.63 0.61 -8.68
C ILE A 63 -0.77 -0.88 -8.39
N THR A 64 0.26 -1.46 -7.79
CA THR A 64 0.19 -2.80 -7.20
C THR A 64 0.02 -2.68 -5.70
N ALA A 65 -1.06 -3.26 -5.16
CA ALA A 65 -1.38 -3.25 -3.75
C ALA A 65 -1.35 -4.67 -3.17
N TYR A 66 -0.80 -4.80 -1.96
CA TYR A 66 -0.79 -6.07 -1.22
C TYR A 66 -2.14 -6.32 -0.56
N ILE A 67 -2.61 -7.58 -0.61
CA ILE A 67 -3.81 -8.01 0.10
C ILE A 67 -3.39 -8.63 1.44
N PRO A 68 -3.62 -7.95 2.58
CA PRO A 68 -3.16 -8.45 3.87
C PRO A 68 -4.11 -9.47 4.48
N GLY A 69 -3.54 -10.44 5.20
CA GLY A 69 -4.29 -11.46 5.96
C GLY A 69 -4.26 -12.83 5.32
N ILE A 70 -5.07 -13.74 5.88
CA ILE A 70 -5.23 -15.12 5.40
C ILE A 70 -6.51 -15.16 4.58
N GLY A 71 -6.41 -15.61 3.32
CA GLY A 71 -7.55 -15.62 2.40
C GLY A 71 -8.01 -14.23 1.94
N HIS A 72 -8.71 -14.17 0.81
CA HIS A 72 -9.39 -12.96 0.34
C HIS A 72 -10.50 -13.31 -0.66
N ASN A 73 -11.44 -12.38 -0.86
CA ASN A 73 -12.54 -12.49 -1.83
C ASN A 73 -12.41 -11.51 -3.01
N SER A 74 -11.32 -10.75 -3.09
CA SER A 74 -11.13 -9.75 -4.16
C SER A 74 -11.02 -10.44 -5.51
N GLN A 75 -11.79 -9.94 -6.47
CA GLN A 75 -11.85 -10.39 -7.85
C GLN A 75 -11.52 -9.20 -8.77
N GLU A 76 -11.54 -9.43 -10.07
CA GLU A 76 -11.51 -8.34 -11.04
C GLU A 76 -12.72 -7.41 -10.82
N HIS A 77 -12.53 -6.12 -11.05
CA HIS A 77 -13.51 -5.05 -10.83
C HIS A 77 -13.97 -4.81 -9.39
N SER A 78 -13.52 -5.60 -8.41
CA SER A 78 -13.80 -5.33 -7.00
C SER A 78 -13.32 -3.93 -6.61
N VAL A 79 -14.18 -3.16 -5.95
CA VAL A 79 -13.87 -1.82 -5.44
C VAL A 79 -13.20 -1.95 -4.08
N VAL A 80 -12.00 -1.40 -3.96
CA VAL A 80 -11.17 -1.51 -2.75
C VAL A 80 -10.68 -0.15 -2.28
N LEU A 81 -10.41 -0.07 -0.98
CA LEU A 81 -9.78 1.09 -0.37
C LEU A 81 -8.30 0.79 -0.16
N VAL A 82 -7.44 1.66 -0.66
CA VAL A 82 -5.99 1.49 -0.64
C VAL A 82 -5.36 2.49 0.33
N ARG A 83 -4.40 2.03 1.14
CA ARG A 83 -3.57 2.85 2.00
C ARG A 83 -2.08 2.69 1.68
N GLY A 84 -1.27 3.64 2.13
CA GLY A 84 0.18 3.58 2.00
C GLY A 84 0.80 2.48 2.87
N GLY A 85 1.90 1.91 2.39
CA GLY A 85 2.76 1.01 3.16
C GLY A 85 3.48 0.02 2.25
N ARG A 86 4.81 0.01 2.32
CA ARG A 86 5.65 -0.86 1.48
C ARG A 86 5.77 -2.24 2.10
N VAL A 87 5.59 -3.27 1.27
CA VAL A 87 5.98 -4.64 1.61
C VAL A 87 7.47 -4.80 1.32
N LYS A 88 8.30 -4.98 2.36
CA LYS A 88 9.77 -5.06 2.22
C LYS A 88 10.23 -6.20 1.30
N ASP A 89 9.48 -7.30 1.31
CA ASP A 89 9.76 -8.53 0.57
C ASP A 89 9.44 -8.42 -0.92
N LEU A 90 8.50 -7.55 -1.29
CA LEU A 90 8.01 -7.42 -2.67
C LEU A 90 8.55 -6.12 -3.29
N PRO A 91 9.43 -6.20 -4.30
CA PRO A 91 9.83 -5.00 -5.03
C PRO A 91 8.62 -4.40 -5.75
N GLY A 92 8.50 -3.07 -5.74
CA GLY A 92 7.40 -2.35 -6.41
C GLY A 92 6.07 -2.28 -5.65
N VAL A 93 5.84 -3.11 -4.63
CA VAL A 93 4.58 -3.10 -3.86
C VAL A 93 4.65 -2.11 -2.70
N ARG A 94 4.11 -0.90 -2.93
CA ARG A 94 4.17 0.25 -2.01
C ARG A 94 2.88 0.53 -1.25
N TYR A 95 1.83 -0.23 -1.53
CA TYR A 95 0.48 0.01 -1.03
C TYR A 95 -0.16 -1.25 -0.48
N HIS A 96 -1.15 -1.07 0.40
CA HIS A 96 -1.94 -2.13 1.00
C HIS A 96 -3.42 -1.88 0.78
N ILE A 97 -4.16 -2.94 0.52
CA ILE A 97 -5.63 -2.91 0.58
C ILE A 97 -6.07 -2.94 2.05
N VAL A 98 -7.03 -2.08 2.39
CA VAL A 98 -7.71 -2.08 3.69
C VAL A 98 -8.76 -3.19 3.68
N ARG A 99 -8.81 -3.99 4.74
CA ARG A 99 -9.76 -5.10 4.89
C ARG A 99 -10.98 -4.65 5.69
N GLY A 100 -12.13 -5.26 5.42
CA GLY A 100 -13.42 -4.94 6.04
C GLY A 100 -14.05 -3.64 5.54
N THR A 101 -13.65 -3.17 4.35
CA THR A 101 -14.13 -1.92 3.76
C THR A 101 -14.43 -2.12 2.28
N LEU A 102 -15.52 -1.52 1.77
CA LEU A 102 -16.01 -1.74 0.40
C LEU A 102 -16.12 -3.25 0.12
N ASP A 103 -15.69 -3.73 -1.05
CA ASP A 103 -15.80 -5.14 -1.42
C ASP A 103 -14.72 -6.02 -0.79
N ALA A 104 -13.72 -5.42 -0.14
CA ALA A 104 -12.67 -6.14 0.55
C ALA A 104 -13.17 -6.64 1.92
N VAL A 105 -13.75 -7.85 1.95
CA VAL A 105 -14.24 -8.51 3.17
C VAL A 105 -13.13 -8.66 4.23
N GLY A 106 -13.49 -8.72 5.51
CA GLY A 106 -12.57 -9.03 6.60
C GLY A 106 -11.89 -10.41 6.46
N VAL A 107 -10.91 -10.70 7.31
CA VAL A 107 -10.31 -12.05 7.40
C VAL A 107 -11.23 -12.95 8.24
N LYS A 108 -11.52 -14.17 7.77
CA LYS A 108 -12.34 -15.13 8.53
C LYS A 108 -11.62 -15.58 9.80
N ASP A 109 -12.38 -15.81 10.87
CA ASP A 109 -11.94 -16.42 12.15
C ASP A 109 -10.74 -15.76 12.83
N ARG A 110 -10.49 -14.47 12.54
CA ARG A 110 -9.42 -13.71 13.18
C ARG A 110 -9.84 -13.31 14.60
N GLN A 111 -9.17 -13.87 15.61
CA GLN A 111 -9.42 -13.49 17.02
C GLN A 111 -8.53 -12.33 17.51
N GLN A 112 -7.29 -12.23 16.99
CA GLN A 112 -6.30 -11.23 17.41
C GLN A 112 -5.96 -10.21 16.31
N GLY A 113 -5.68 -8.97 16.71
CA GLY A 113 -5.36 -7.87 15.77
C GLY A 113 -6.51 -7.54 14.81
N ARG A 114 -7.76 -7.76 15.25
CA ARG A 114 -8.99 -7.72 14.45
C ARG A 114 -9.21 -6.40 13.70
N SER A 115 -8.89 -5.28 14.34
CA SER A 115 -9.01 -3.94 13.75
C SER A 115 -8.19 -3.76 12.47
N LYS A 116 -7.01 -4.40 12.38
CA LYS A 116 -6.14 -4.32 11.19
C LYS A 116 -6.68 -5.09 9.99
N TYR A 117 -7.49 -6.12 10.24
CA TYR A 117 -7.99 -7.05 9.21
C TYR A 117 -9.51 -6.94 9.02
N GLY A 118 -10.15 -5.90 9.56
CA GLY A 118 -11.56 -5.58 9.32
C GLY A 118 -12.53 -6.59 9.91
N VAL A 119 -12.24 -7.12 11.10
CA VAL A 119 -13.06 -8.17 11.75
C VAL A 119 -13.73 -7.61 13.01
N LYS A 120 -15.04 -7.82 13.17
CA LYS A 120 -15.80 -7.39 14.35
C LYS A 120 -15.47 -8.26 15.58
N LYS A 121 -15.84 -7.81 16.79
CA LYS A 121 -15.73 -8.66 17.98
C LYS A 121 -16.78 -9.78 17.88
N PRO A 122 -16.38 -11.05 18.03
CA PRO A 122 -17.37 -12.12 18.16
C PRO A 122 -18.27 -11.82 19.36
N LYS A 123 -19.54 -12.22 19.26
CA LYS A 123 -20.48 -12.12 20.37
C LYS A 123 -20.12 -13.11 21.46
#